data_AF-A0A537LKW7-F1
#
_entry.id   AF-A0A537LKW7-F1
#
_cell.length_a   1.000
_cell.length_b   1.000
_cell.length_c   1.000
_cell.angle_alpha   90.00
_cell.angle_beta   90.00
_cell.angle_gamma   90.00
#
_symmetry.space_group_name_H-M   'P 1'
#
loop_
_entity.id
_entity.type
_entity.pdbx_description
1 polymer ?
#
loop_
_entity_poly.entity_id
_entity_poly.type
_entity_poly.pdbx_seq_one_letter_code
_entity_poly.pdbx_strand_id
1 'polypeptide(L)'
;MARGLTKRKPAKGAVREKAALGEKIARLELLQAIVVAANEAPTLQDAMQICLDRICAHIGWPIGHAYLHSGKPSGELVSGPWHLDDPKRCETFRKATEATRFHPGIGLPGRVLGGGKPLWIADVTKDPYFPSARQAEAAGVKAGFGIPVRAGTEVA
;
A
#
# COMPACT_ATOMS: atom_id res chain seq x y z
N MET A 1 58.85 -14.56 -25.72
CA MET A 1 57.77 -13.76 -26.33
C MET A 1 56.52 -14.64 -26.35
N ALA A 2 55.28 -14.25 -26.01
CA ALA A 2 54.67 -12.97 -25.67
C ALA A 2 53.53 -13.21 -24.65
N ARG A 3 53.17 -12.14 -23.94
CA ARG A 3 52.17 -12.04 -22.85
C ARG A 3 50.74 -11.82 -23.38
N GLY A 4 49.75 -12.13 -22.53
CA GLY A 4 48.45 -11.44 -22.43
C GLY A 4 47.24 -12.19 -23.02
N LEU A 5 46.00 -12.10 -22.53
CA LEU A 5 45.39 -11.31 -21.46
C LEU A 5 44.10 -12.02 -20.99
N THR A 6 43.98 -12.14 -19.67
CA THR A 6 42.77 -12.09 -18.82
C THR A 6 41.39 -11.98 -19.49
N LYS A 7 40.59 -13.06 -19.43
CA LYS A 7 39.11 -13.01 -19.51
C LYS A 7 38.54 -12.37 -18.23
N ARG A 8 38.48 -11.03 -18.17
CA ARG A 8 37.67 -10.31 -17.16
C ARG A 8 36.22 -10.25 -17.62
N LYS A 9 35.38 -11.17 -17.11
CA LYS A 9 33.92 -10.95 -17.07
C LYS A 9 33.25 -11.48 -15.78
N PRO A 10 33.57 -11.01 -14.55
CA PRO A 10 32.84 -11.44 -13.35
C PRO A 10 31.93 -10.37 -12.69
N ALA A 11 32.03 -9.08 -13.04
CA ALA A 11 31.40 -8.02 -12.24
C ALA A 11 29.86 -7.94 -12.34
N LYS A 12 29.27 -8.19 -13.52
CA LYS A 12 27.81 -8.06 -13.72
C LYS A 12 26.99 -9.18 -13.07
N GLY A 13 27.55 -10.38 -12.95
CA GLY A 13 26.89 -11.52 -12.31
C GLY A 13 26.79 -11.35 -10.80
N ALA A 14 27.92 -11.04 -10.15
CA ALA A 14 27.99 -10.84 -8.71
C ALA A 14 27.13 -9.65 -8.22
N VAL A 15 27.03 -8.57 -9.02
CA VAL A 15 26.16 -7.42 -8.68
C VAL A 15 24.68 -7.79 -8.72
N ARG A 16 24.24 -8.55 -9.73
CA ARG A 16 22.85 -9.02 -9.83
C ARG A 16 22.49 -10.00 -8.72
N GLU A 17 23.38 -10.91 -8.40
CA GLU A 17 23.20 -11.88 -7.32
C GLU A 17 23.12 -11.19 -5.95
N LYS A 18 24.01 -10.21 -5.70
CA LYS A 18 23.95 -9.37 -4.49
C LYS A 18 22.65 -8.56 -4.41
N ALA A 19 22.19 -7.98 -5.52
CA ALA A 19 20.93 -7.23 -5.56
C ALA A 19 19.72 -8.13 -5.28
N ALA A 20 19.65 -9.31 -5.90
CA ALA A 20 18.58 -10.27 -5.68
C ALA A 20 18.56 -10.82 -4.25
N LEU A 21 19.74 -11.04 -3.65
CA LEU A 21 19.85 -11.41 -2.24
C LEU A 21 19.39 -10.26 -1.32
N GLY A 22 19.78 -9.03 -1.62
CA GLY A 22 19.33 -7.85 -0.89
C GLY A 22 17.81 -7.67 -0.92
N GLU A 23 17.18 -7.90 -2.08
CA GLU A 23 15.72 -7.86 -2.22
C GLU A 23 15.03 -8.94 -1.39
N LYS A 24 15.57 -10.17 -1.40
CA LYS A 24 15.06 -11.26 -0.57
C LYS A 24 15.16 -10.95 0.93
N ILE A 25 16.28 -10.38 1.37
CA ILE A 25 16.49 -9.97 2.77
C ILE A 25 15.49 -8.88 3.14
N ALA A 26 15.39 -7.81 2.35
CA ALA A 26 14.45 -6.71 2.60
C ALA A 26 12.99 -7.19 2.67
N ARG A 27 12.62 -8.19 1.85
CA ARG A 27 11.29 -8.81 1.91
C ARG A 27 11.07 -9.60 3.20
N LEU A 28 12.07 -10.35 3.67
CA LEU A 28 11.98 -11.08 4.94
C LEU A 28 11.88 -10.12 6.14
N GLU A 29 12.67 -9.05 6.13
CA GLU A 29 12.62 -7.99 7.15
C GLU A 29 11.24 -7.31 7.18
N LEU A 30 10.66 -7.02 6.01
CA LEU A 30 9.30 -6.48 5.93
C LEU A 30 8.28 -7.44 6.53
N LEU A 31 8.31 -8.71 6.13
CA LEU A 31 7.38 -9.73 6.64
C LEU A 31 7.51 -9.88 8.16
N GLN A 32 8.74 -9.92 8.68
CA GLN A 32 9.00 -9.98 10.11
C GLN A 32 8.42 -8.76 10.83
N ALA A 33 8.67 -7.55 10.33
CA ALA A 33 8.16 -6.32 10.93
C ALA A 33 6.62 -6.29 10.97
N ILE A 34 5.96 -6.74 9.89
CA ILE A 34 4.50 -6.86 9.82
C ILE A 34 3.99 -7.88 10.85
N VAL A 35 4.61 -9.05 10.95
CA VAL A 35 4.22 -10.09 11.91
C VAL A 35 4.38 -9.61 13.35
N VAL A 36 5.49 -8.95 13.68
CA VAL A 36 5.72 -8.38 15.01
C VAL A 36 4.64 -7.33 15.33
N ALA A 37 4.41 -6.39 14.41
CA ALA A 37 3.38 -5.36 14.59
C ALA A 37 1.98 -5.96 14.79
N ALA A 38 1.63 -7.01 14.04
CA ALA A 38 0.34 -7.67 14.16
C ALA A 38 0.12 -8.37 15.51
N ASN A 39 1.18 -8.81 16.18
CA ASN A 39 1.09 -9.55 17.45
C ASN A 39 1.33 -8.68 18.69
N GLU A 40 2.19 -7.66 18.59
CA GLU A 40 2.70 -6.93 19.75
C GLU A 40 2.18 -5.48 19.84
N ALA A 41 1.54 -4.97 18.79
CA ALA A 41 1.02 -3.61 18.83
C ALA A 41 -0.10 -3.47 19.88
N PRO A 42 -0.14 -2.34 20.63
CA PRO A 42 -1.16 -2.12 21.66
C PRO A 42 -2.59 -2.10 21.12
N THR A 43 -2.76 -1.65 19.87
CA THR A 43 -4.07 -1.56 19.22
C THR A 43 -3.99 -1.99 17.74
N LEU A 44 -5.14 -2.34 17.16
CA LEU A 44 -5.26 -2.59 15.73
C LEU A 44 -4.81 -1.37 14.91
N GLN A 45 -5.10 -0.16 15.38
CA GLN A 45 -4.72 1.06 14.69
C GLN A 45 -3.20 1.25 14.66
N ASP A 46 -2.52 0.95 15.77
CA ASP A 46 -1.05 0.97 15.83
C ASP A 46 -0.43 -0.09 14.92
N ALA A 47 -0.98 -1.32 14.94
CA ALA A 47 -0.54 -2.39 14.05
C ALA A 47 -0.65 -1.97 12.57
N MET A 48 -1.81 -1.41 12.18
CA MET A 48 -2.08 -0.95 10.83
C MET A 48 -1.17 0.19 10.42
N GLN A 49 -0.93 1.18 11.29
CA GLN A 49 -0.01 2.29 11.02
C GLN A 49 1.41 1.76 10.75
N ILE A 50 1.94 0.89 11.62
CA ILE A 50 3.28 0.30 11.44
C ILE A 50 3.35 -0.49 10.12
N CYS A 51 2.36 -1.35 9.84
CA CYS A 51 2.33 -2.13 8.61
C CYS A 51 2.29 -1.23 7.36
N LEU A 52 1.42 -0.22 7.38
CA LEU A 52 1.23 0.70 6.27
C LEU A 52 2.50 1.48 5.95
N ASP A 53 3.16 2.02 6.98
CA ASP A 53 4.43 2.75 6.82
C ASP A 53 5.52 1.85 6.25
N ARG A 54 5.65 0.61 6.75
CA ARG A 54 6.66 -0.35 6.28
C ARG A 54 6.41 -0.79 4.85
N ILE A 55 5.15 -1.07 4.49
CA ILE A 55 4.78 -1.45 3.13
C ILE A 55 5.07 -0.31 2.18
N CYS A 56 4.59 0.91 2.47
CA CYS A 56 4.79 2.08 1.61
C CYS A 56 6.27 2.38 1.38
N ALA A 57 7.09 2.33 2.44
CA ALA A 57 8.53 2.48 2.34
C ALA A 57 9.20 1.39 1.47
N HIS A 58 8.73 0.14 1.56
CA HIS A 58 9.29 -0.97 0.78
C HIS A 58 8.92 -0.90 -0.71
N ILE A 59 7.67 -0.54 -1.04
CA ILE A 59 7.21 -0.47 -2.43
C ILE A 59 7.44 0.91 -3.06
N GLY A 60 7.88 1.90 -2.29
CA GLY A 60 8.12 3.27 -2.74
C GLY A 60 6.83 4.05 -3.05
N TRP A 61 5.72 3.72 -2.40
CA TRP A 61 4.45 4.41 -2.61
C TRP A 61 4.32 5.58 -1.61
N PRO A 62 4.06 6.81 -2.09
CA PRO A 62 4.08 7.99 -1.22
C PRO A 62 2.81 8.17 -0.38
N ILE A 63 1.79 7.34 -0.63
CA ILE A 63 0.49 7.38 0.04
C ILE A 63 0.04 5.95 0.30
N GLY A 64 -0.33 5.71 1.55
CA GLY A 64 -1.07 4.53 1.98
C GLY A 64 -2.25 4.96 2.84
N HIS A 65 -3.36 4.23 2.77
CA HIS A 65 -4.50 4.45 3.65
C HIS A 65 -5.15 3.12 4.01
N ALA A 66 -5.28 2.86 5.31
CA ALA A 66 -6.03 1.72 5.82
C ALA A 66 -7.47 2.14 6.12
N TYR A 67 -8.41 1.31 5.71
CA TYR A 67 -9.83 1.44 6.06
C TYR A 67 -10.19 0.37 7.06
N LEU A 68 -11.11 0.70 7.97
CA LEU A 68 -11.59 -0.21 9.00
C LEU A 68 -13.09 -0.39 8.87
N HIS A 69 -13.59 -1.57 9.19
CA HIS A 69 -15.03 -1.77 9.31
C HIS A 69 -15.62 -0.88 10.43
N SER A 70 -16.73 -0.21 10.15
CA SER A 70 -17.41 0.65 11.15
C SER A 70 -18.04 -0.11 12.32
N GLY A 71 -18.16 -1.43 12.19
CA GLY A 71 -18.90 -2.31 13.12
C GLY A 71 -20.43 -2.19 13.02
N LYS A 72 -20.95 -1.35 12.11
CA LYS A 72 -22.40 -1.17 11.92
C LYS A 72 -22.98 -2.20 10.94
N PRO A 73 -24.30 -2.46 11.01
CA PRO A 73 -24.98 -3.36 10.07
C PRO A 73 -24.87 -2.96 8.59
N SER A 74 -24.58 -1.68 8.31
CA SER A 74 -24.42 -1.18 6.93
C SER A 74 -23.19 -1.74 6.21
N GLY A 75 -22.24 -2.33 6.93
CA GLY A 75 -21.00 -2.81 6.33
C GLY A 75 -20.07 -1.70 5.85
N GLU A 76 -20.29 -0.46 6.29
CA GLU A 76 -19.51 0.69 5.79
C GLU A 76 -18.09 0.68 6.34
N LEU A 77 -17.14 1.09 5.50
CA LEU A 77 -15.77 1.38 5.90
C LEU A 77 -15.64 2.83 6.40
N VAL A 78 -14.86 2.99 7.45
CA VAL A 78 -14.41 4.27 8.00
C VAL A 78 -12.92 4.45 7.77
N SER A 79 -12.51 5.71 7.69
CA SER A 79 -11.10 6.09 7.53
C SER A 79 -10.29 5.63 8.74
N GLY A 80 -9.11 5.08 8.47
CA GLY A 80 -8.14 4.67 9.47
C GLY A 80 -6.79 5.36 9.27
N PRO A 81 -5.69 4.69 9.68
CA PRO A 81 -4.31 5.16 9.53
C PRO A 81 -3.92 5.57 8.11
N TRP A 82 -3.11 6.62 8.02
CA TRP A 82 -2.52 7.11 6.77
C TRP A 82 -1.00 7.04 6.82
N HIS A 83 -0.41 6.71 5.68
CA HIS A 83 0.99 6.99 5.37
C HIS A 83 1.01 8.10 4.31
N LEU A 84 1.80 9.15 4.53
CA LEU A 84 1.93 10.29 3.61
C LEU A 84 3.37 10.83 3.64
N ASP A 85 4.10 10.70 2.53
CA ASP A 85 5.43 11.31 2.37
C ASP A 85 5.36 12.84 2.37
N ASP A 86 4.28 13.41 1.82
CA ASP A 86 4.01 14.85 1.79
C ASP A 86 2.58 15.13 2.29
N PRO A 87 2.40 15.30 3.61
CA PRO A 87 1.08 15.56 4.20
C PRO A 87 0.44 16.86 3.72
N LYS A 88 1.23 17.89 3.38
CA LYS A 88 0.71 19.19 2.95
C LYS A 88 0.13 19.10 1.54
N ARG A 89 0.86 18.50 0.61
CA ARG A 89 0.37 18.26 -0.75
C ARG A 89 -0.90 17.42 -0.77
N CYS A 90 -1.01 16.45 0.13
CA CYS A 90 -2.14 15.52 0.16
C CYS A 90 -3.30 15.97 1.06
N GLU A 91 -3.25 17.16 1.68
CA GLU A 91 -4.19 17.54 2.73
C GLU A 91 -5.65 17.55 2.26
N THR A 92 -5.93 18.14 1.09
CA THR A 92 -7.28 18.22 0.53
C THR A 92 -7.82 16.84 0.14
N PHE A 93 -6.97 16.00 -0.44
CA PHE A 93 -7.30 14.60 -0.76
C PHE A 93 -7.58 13.77 0.49
N ARG A 94 -6.73 13.91 1.53
CA ARG A 94 -6.91 13.25 2.82
C ARG A 94 -8.25 13.63 3.45
N LYS A 95 -8.53 14.94 3.59
CA LYS A 95 -9.78 15.44 4.19
C LYS A 95 -11.01 14.97 3.44
N ALA A 96 -11.00 15.03 2.10
CA ALA A 96 -12.12 14.55 1.29
C ALA A 96 -12.35 13.04 1.46
N THR A 97 -11.27 12.26 1.53
CA THR A 97 -11.32 10.81 1.72
C THR A 97 -11.80 10.44 3.13
N GLU A 98 -11.30 11.11 4.17
CA GLU A 98 -11.70 10.91 5.58
C GLU A 98 -13.19 11.24 5.82
N ALA A 99 -13.71 12.24 5.10
CA ALA A 99 -15.12 12.62 5.14
C ALA A 99 -16.04 11.61 4.43
N THR A 100 -15.49 10.70 3.61
CA THR A 100 -16.27 9.74 2.83
C THR A 100 -16.48 8.45 3.61
N ARG A 101 -17.72 7.94 3.60
CA ARG A 101 -18.04 6.57 4.03
C ARG A 101 -18.13 5.68 2.81
N PHE A 102 -17.36 4.59 2.79
CA PHE A 102 -17.35 3.69 1.64
C PHE A 102 -18.23 2.48 1.92
N HIS A 103 -19.32 2.37 1.17
CA HIS A 103 -20.16 1.18 1.14
C HIS A 103 -19.59 0.14 0.17
N PRO A 104 -19.92 -1.15 0.32
CA PRO A 104 -19.55 -2.18 -0.65
C PRO A 104 -19.89 -1.76 -2.09
N GLY A 105 -18.92 -1.89 -2.99
CA GLY A 105 -19.04 -1.53 -4.40
C GLY A 105 -18.73 -0.06 -4.76
N ILE A 106 -18.55 0.85 -3.81
CA ILE A 106 -18.31 2.28 -4.07
C ILE A 106 -16.85 2.66 -3.83
N GLY A 107 -16.25 3.43 -4.76
CA GLY A 107 -14.84 3.78 -4.65
C GLY A 107 -13.91 2.59 -4.81
N LEU A 108 -12.60 2.83 -4.72
CA LEU A 108 -11.62 1.75 -4.63
C LEU A 108 -11.83 0.90 -3.35
N PRO A 109 -11.97 1.48 -2.14
CA PRO A 109 -12.08 0.69 -0.90
C PRO A 109 -13.35 -0.16 -0.85
N GLY A 110 -14.50 0.41 -1.23
CA GLY A 110 -15.76 -0.31 -1.22
C GLY A 110 -15.81 -1.42 -2.27
N ARG A 111 -15.21 -1.24 -3.45
CA ARG A 111 -15.11 -2.33 -4.44
C ARG A 111 -14.20 -3.47 -3.97
N VAL A 112 -13.11 -3.16 -3.28
CA VAL A 112 -12.26 -4.19 -2.64
C VAL A 112 -13.04 -4.94 -1.57
N LEU A 113 -13.81 -4.23 -0.72
CA LEU A 113 -14.68 -4.83 0.28
C LEU A 113 -15.73 -5.76 -0.36
N GLY A 114 -16.50 -5.25 -1.31
CA GLY A 114 -17.59 -6.01 -1.95
C GLY A 114 -17.11 -7.19 -2.80
N GLY A 115 -15.94 -7.06 -3.45
CA GLY A 115 -15.36 -8.12 -4.27
C GLY A 115 -14.49 -9.11 -3.49
N GLY A 116 -14.02 -8.74 -2.30
CA GLY A 116 -13.07 -9.51 -1.50
C GLY A 116 -11.75 -9.81 -2.22
N LYS A 117 -11.37 -9.03 -3.24
CA LYS A 117 -10.20 -9.28 -4.08
C LYS A 117 -9.38 -7.99 -4.27
N PRO A 118 -8.06 -8.10 -4.52
CA PRO A 118 -7.27 -6.94 -4.88
C PRO A 118 -7.80 -6.24 -6.13
N LEU A 119 -7.70 -4.91 -6.16
CA LEU A 119 -8.12 -4.09 -7.30
C LEU A 119 -7.05 -3.05 -7.62
N TRP A 120 -6.69 -2.97 -8.90
CA TRP A 120 -5.76 -1.99 -9.45
C TRP A 120 -6.50 -1.01 -10.37
N ILE A 121 -6.25 0.28 -10.20
CA ILE A 121 -6.77 1.36 -11.04
C ILE A 121 -5.57 2.15 -11.56
N ALA A 122 -5.34 2.10 -12.87
CA ALA A 122 -4.19 2.78 -13.49
C ALA A 122 -4.33 4.31 -13.50
N ASP A 123 -5.57 4.81 -13.54
CA ASP A 123 -5.87 6.25 -13.56
C ASP A 123 -7.18 6.53 -12.78
N VAL A 124 -7.04 6.89 -11.50
CA VAL A 124 -8.17 7.18 -10.59
C VAL A 124 -8.94 8.44 -10.99
N THR A 125 -8.33 9.32 -11.78
CA THR A 125 -8.98 10.54 -12.28
C THR A 125 -10.01 10.24 -13.38
N LYS A 126 -9.90 9.07 -14.01
CA LYS A 126 -10.77 8.59 -15.08
C LYS A 126 -11.77 7.54 -14.62
N ASP A 127 -11.68 7.08 -13.38
CA ASP A 127 -12.60 6.09 -12.85
C ASP A 127 -13.89 6.78 -12.40
N PRO A 128 -15.04 6.50 -13.05
CA PRO A 128 -16.31 7.17 -12.73
C PRO A 128 -16.83 6.81 -11.32
N TYR A 129 -16.31 5.75 -10.71
CA TYR A 129 -16.69 5.30 -9.37
C TYR A 129 -15.74 5.82 -8.30
N PHE A 130 -14.80 6.72 -8.61
CA PHE A 130 -13.85 7.27 -7.66
C PHE A 130 -14.30 8.66 -7.13
N PRO A 131 -14.80 8.77 -5.88
CA PRO A 131 -15.50 9.98 -5.41
C PRO A 131 -14.62 11.24 -5.34
N SER A 132 -13.32 11.08 -5.05
CA SER A 132 -12.37 12.19 -4.81
C SER A 132 -11.42 12.43 -5.99
N ALA A 133 -11.88 12.19 -7.22
CA ALA A 133 -11.03 12.24 -8.42
C ALA A 133 -10.32 13.60 -8.61
N ARG A 134 -11.03 14.72 -8.38
CA ARG A 134 -10.46 16.07 -8.50
C ARG A 134 -9.40 16.36 -7.43
N GLN A 135 -9.63 15.94 -6.20
CA GLN A 135 -8.66 16.11 -5.10
C GLN A 135 -7.46 15.20 -5.29
N ALA A 136 -7.68 13.98 -5.81
CA ALA A 136 -6.62 13.07 -6.20
C ALA A 136 -5.73 13.68 -7.28
N GLU A 137 -6.33 14.26 -8.33
CA GLU A 137 -5.60 14.98 -9.39
C GLU A 137 -4.76 16.13 -8.83
N ALA A 138 -5.36 16.99 -7.98
CA ALA A 138 -4.66 18.10 -7.34
C ALA A 138 -3.50 17.65 -6.44
N ALA A 139 -3.62 16.50 -5.79
CA ALA A 139 -2.55 15.89 -4.98
C ALA A 139 -1.51 15.12 -5.84
N GLY A 140 -1.71 15.01 -7.15
CA GLY A 140 -0.87 14.24 -8.07
C GLY A 140 -1.04 12.72 -7.94
N VAL A 141 -2.16 12.27 -7.36
CA VAL A 141 -2.50 10.85 -7.22
C VAL A 141 -3.13 10.37 -8.52
N LYS A 142 -2.40 9.48 -9.21
CA LYS A 142 -2.82 8.95 -10.51
C LYS A 142 -3.29 7.50 -10.45
N ALA A 143 -2.51 6.61 -9.85
CA ALA A 143 -2.87 5.20 -9.73
C ALA A 143 -3.31 4.87 -8.30
N GLY A 144 -4.11 3.81 -8.16
CA GLY A 144 -4.53 3.28 -6.87
C GLY A 144 -4.54 1.76 -6.88
N PHE A 145 -4.12 1.16 -5.78
CA PHE A 145 -4.19 -0.28 -5.56
C PHE A 145 -4.75 -0.55 -4.17
N GLY A 146 -5.71 -1.46 -4.08
CA GLY A 146 -6.30 -1.88 -2.81
C GLY A 146 -6.24 -3.39 -2.66
N ILE A 147 -5.98 -3.85 -1.44
CA ILE A 147 -5.93 -5.27 -1.07
C ILE A 147 -6.87 -5.48 0.11
N PRO A 148 -7.71 -6.53 0.10
CA PRO A 148 -8.52 -6.86 1.25
C PRO A 148 -7.65 -7.47 2.35
N VAL A 149 -7.81 -6.99 3.59
CA VAL A 149 -7.35 -7.69 4.78
C VAL A 149 -8.45 -8.64 5.21
N ARG A 150 -8.11 -9.88 5.59
CA ARG A 150 -9.10 -10.91 5.91
C ARG A 150 -8.87 -11.50 7.30
N ALA A 151 -9.96 -11.68 8.04
CA ALA A 151 -10.01 -12.51 9.24
C ALA A 151 -10.87 -13.74 8.92
N GLY A 152 -10.22 -14.90 8.69
CA GLY A 152 -10.90 -16.08 8.15
C GLY A 152 -11.46 -15.82 6.74
N THR A 153 -12.77 -15.95 6.57
CA THR A 153 -13.47 -15.71 5.30
C THR A 153 -13.96 -14.27 5.12
N GLU A 154 -13.96 -13.47 6.19
CA GLU A 154 -14.47 -12.10 6.19
C GLU A 154 -13.38 -11.10 5.82
N VAL A 155 -13.75 -10.05 5.08
CA VAL A 155 -12.89 -8.88 4.87
C VAL A 155 -13.03 -7.99 6.10
N ALA A 156 -11.92 -7.76 6.79
CA ALA A 156 -11.82 -7.00 8.04
C ALA A 156 -11.49 -5.52 7.79
#